data_AF-A0A951JBP6-F1
#
_entry.id   AF-A0A951JBP6-F1
#
_cell.length_a   1.000
_cell.length_b   1.000
_cell.length_c   1.000
_cell.angle_alpha   90.00
_cell.angle_beta   90.00
_cell.angle_gamma   90.00
#
_symmetry.space_group_name_H-M   'P 1'
#
loop_
_entity.id
_entity.type
_entity.pdbx_description
1 polymer ?
#
loop_
_entity_poly.entity_id
_entity_poly.type
_entity_poly.pdbx_seq_one_letter_code
_entity_poly.pdbx_strand_id
1 'polypeptide(L)' 'GHREDAMSDLEMTEEDYAWITDELMAIARRHANGRVVSVLEGGYDFSSLGRSVAAHVRSMISE' A
#
# COMPACT_ATOMS: atom_id res chain seq x y z
N GLY A 1 -9.42 -4.26 1.23
CA GLY A 1 -9.61 -2.88 0.77
C GLY A 1 -9.79 -1.99 1.98
N HIS A 2 -9.74 -0.69 1.75
CA HIS A 2 -9.90 0.30 2.81
C HIS A 2 -11.30 0.23 3.42
N ARG A 3 -11.45 0.50 4.72
CA ARG A 3 -12.73 0.49 5.45
C ARG A 3 -13.80 1.47 4.92
N GLU A 4 -13.39 2.39 4.05
CA GLU A 4 -14.27 3.40 3.44
C GLU A 4 -14.70 3.00 2.02
N ASP A 5 -14.14 1.92 1.46
CA ASP A 5 -14.48 1.43 0.13
C ASP A 5 -15.61 0.39 0.22
N ALA A 6 -16.81 0.79 -0.20
CA ALA A 6 -18.01 -0.04 -0.17
C ALA A 6 -17.94 -1.31 -1.06
N MET A 7 -16.92 -1.44 -1.92
CA MET A 7 -16.69 -2.64 -2.74
C MET A 7 -15.82 -3.68 -2.00
N SER A 8 -15.41 -3.44 -0.76
CA SER A 8 -14.53 -4.30 0.03
C SER A 8 -15.12 -4.63 1.40
N ASP A 9 -15.13 -5.90 1.78
CA ASP A 9 -15.54 -6.36 3.13
C ASP A 9 -14.34 -6.45 4.11
N LEU A 10 -13.37 -5.55 3.97
CA LEU A 10 -12.17 -5.51 4.81
C LEU A 10 -12.07 -4.14 5.46
N GLU A 11 -11.52 -4.11 6.67
CA GLU A 11 -11.44 -2.91 7.51
C GLU A 11 -10.05 -2.28 7.51
N MET A 12 -9.37 -2.26 6.36
CA MET A 12 -8.00 -1.73 6.28
C MET A 12 -7.98 -0.20 6.39
N THR A 13 -6.85 0.30 6.83
CA THR A 13 -6.53 1.70 7.04
C THR A 13 -5.27 2.07 6.25
N GLU A 14 -4.95 3.34 6.14
CA GLU A 14 -3.71 3.79 5.48
C GLU A 14 -2.45 3.26 6.17
N GLU A 15 -2.50 3.03 7.49
CA GLU A 15 -1.40 2.44 8.27
C GLU A 15 -1.15 0.99 7.85
N ASP A 16 -2.19 0.22 7.53
CA ASP A 16 -2.04 -1.15 7.05
C ASP A 16 -1.40 -1.20 5.67
N TYR A 17 -1.75 -0.25 4.78
CA TYR A 17 -1.09 -0.12 3.48
C TYR A 17 0.39 0.24 3.62
N ALA A 18 0.75 1.13 4.55
CA ALA A 18 2.14 1.44 4.85
C ALA A 18 2.87 0.19 5.39
N TRP A 19 2.32 -0.48 6.40
CA TRP A 19 2.92 -1.66 7.00
C TRP A 19 3.17 -2.79 5.99
N ILE A 20 2.17 -3.12 5.15
CA ILE A 20 2.35 -4.14 4.09
C ILE A 20 3.49 -3.74 3.15
N THR A 21 3.60 -2.46 2.83
CA THR A 21 4.66 -1.96 1.93
C THR A 21 6.04 -2.09 2.56
N ASP A 22 6.17 -1.78 3.86
CA ASP A 22 7.43 -1.95 4.60
C ASP A 22 7.88 -3.42 4.60
N GLU A 23 6.95 -4.35 4.83
CA GLU A 23 7.21 -5.80 4.77
C GLU A 23 7.64 -6.25 3.37
N LEU A 24 6.96 -5.79 2.31
CA LEU A 24 7.34 -6.09 0.93
C LEU A 24 8.73 -5.54 0.58
N MET A 25 9.05 -4.32 1.02
CA MET A 25 10.36 -3.72 0.83
C MET A 25 11.45 -4.49 1.59
N ALA A 26 11.17 -4.98 2.81
CA ALA A 26 12.10 -5.83 3.55
C ALA A 26 12.40 -7.14 2.82
N ILE A 27 11.37 -7.79 2.27
CA ILE A 27 11.51 -8.99 1.43
C ILE A 27 12.33 -8.66 0.16
N ALA A 28 12.02 -7.56 -0.51
CA ALA A 28 12.73 -7.15 -1.72
C ALA A 28 14.20 -6.80 -1.45
N ARG A 29 14.53 -6.17 -0.33
CA ARG A 29 15.92 -5.93 0.10
C ARG A 29 16.67 -7.26 0.27
N ARG A 30 16.04 -8.27 0.87
CA ARG A 30 16.64 -9.59 1.10
C ARG A 30 16.81 -10.41 -0.17
N HIS A 31 15.85 -10.35 -1.10
CA HIS A 31 15.75 -11.32 -2.20
C HIS A 31 15.86 -10.72 -3.61
N ALA A 32 15.70 -9.40 -3.75
CA ALA A 32 15.59 -8.73 -5.03
C ALA A 32 16.44 -7.44 -5.12
N ASN A 33 17.45 -7.28 -4.26
CA ASN A 33 18.28 -6.06 -4.16
C ASN A 33 17.42 -4.78 -4.07
N GLY A 34 16.32 -4.82 -3.33
CA GLY A 34 15.41 -3.69 -3.16
C GLY A 34 14.56 -3.34 -4.39
N ARG A 35 14.59 -4.14 -5.46
CA ARG A 35 13.79 -3.89 -6.67
C ARG A 35 12.33 -4.28 -6.44
N VAL A 36 11.43 -3.31 -6.57
CA VAL A 36 9.98 -3.50 -6.55
C VAL A 36 9.36 -2.69 -7.68
N VAL A 37 8.36 -3.26 -8.34
CA VAL A 37 7.47 -2.55 -9.26
C VAL A 37 6.06 -2.65 -8.67
N SER A 38 5.44 -1.50 -8.42
CA SER A 38 4.06 -1.41 -7.93
C SER A 38 3.16 -0.90 -9.05
N VAL A 39 1.97 -1.48 -9.18
CA VAL A 39 0.98 -1.14 -10.22
C VAL A 39 -0.37 -0.96 -9.53
N LEU A 40 -1.05 0.14 -9.83
CA LEU A 40 -2.39 0.40 -9.28
C LEU A 40 -3.41 -0.57 -9.89
N GLU A 41 -4.16 -1.25 -9.03
CA GLU A 41 -5.24 -2.15 -9.41
C GLU A 41 -6.61 -1.48 -9.22
N GLY A 42 -7.29 -1.74 -8.10
CA GLY A 42 -8.59 -1.16 -7.75
C GLY A 42 -8.54 -0.12 -6.63
N GLY A 43 -9.73 0.30 -6.20
CA GLY A 43 -9.96 1.32 -5.18
C GLY A 43 -11.01 2.31 -5.69
N TYR A 44 -12.18 2.30 -5.05
CA TYR A 44 -13.39 2.89 -5.62
C TYR A 44 -13.97 4.04 -4.78
N ASP A 45 -13.47 4.23 -3.56
CA ASP A 45 -13.61 5.48 -2.84
C ASP A 45 -12.36 6.35 -3.05
N PHE A 46 -12.50 7.50 -3.73
CA PHE A 46 -11.36 8.31 -4.18
C PHE A 46 -10.58 8.97 -3.05
N SER A 47 -11.25 9.30 -1.95
CA SER A 47 -10.59 9.94 -0.81
C SER A 47 -9.66 8.95 -0.10
N SER A 48 -10.19 7.79 0.28
CA SER A 48 -9.40 6.73 0.91
C SER A 48 -8.36 6.14 -0.03
N LEU A 49 -8.65 6.00 -1.32
CA LEU A 49 -7.68 5.58 -2.32
C LEU A 49 -6.47 6.54 -2.35
N GLY A 50 -6.71 7.85 -2.44
CA GLY A 50 -5.63 8.84 -2.49
C GLY A 50 -4.75 8.79 -1.24
N ARG A 51 -5.34 8.69 -0.05
CA ARG A 51 -4.60 8.62 1.21
C ARG A 51 -3.82 7.30 1.34
N SER A 52 -4.41 6.18 0.93
CA SER A 52 -3.79 4.85 0.94
C SER A 52 -2.62 4.75 -0.03
N VAL A 53 -2.77 5.23 -1.27
CA VAL A 53 -1.68 5.31 -2.25
C VAL A 53 -0.55 6.20 -1.74
N ALA A 54 -0.87 7.34 -1.12
CA ALA A 54 0.14 8.22 -0.56
C ALA A 54 0.91 7.55 0.60
N ALA A 55 0.24 6.75 1.44
CA ALA A 55 0.89 5.97 2.49
C ALA A 55 1.81 4.87 1.91
N HIS A 56 1.32 4.10 0.95
CA HIS A 56 2.10 3.10 0.20
C HIS A 56 3.35 3.70 -0.44
N VAL A 57 3.21 4.76 -1.23
CA VAL A 57 4.34 5.39 -1.92
C VAL A 57 5.35 5.98 -0.94
N ARG A 58 4.90 6.62 0.15
CA ARG A 58 5.81 7.14 1.18
C ARG A 58 6.64 6.03 1.81
N SER A 59 6.03 4.91 2.19
CA SER A 59 6.76 3.75 2.73
C SER A 59 7.73 3.19 1.68
N MET A 60 7.30 3.05 0.42
CA MET A 60 8.12 2.50 -0.65
C MET A 60 9.39 3.32 -0.97
N ILE A 61 9.34 4.64 -0.84
CA ILE A 61 10.47 5.55 -1.16
C ILE A 61 11.25 6.02 0.06
N SER A 62 10.83 5.66 1.27
CA SER A 62 11.56 6.01 2.50
C SER A 62 12.84 5.17 2.60
N GLU A 63 13.92 5.79 3.08
CA GLU A 63 15.25 5.18 3.21
C GLU A 63 15.32 4.09 4.30
#